data_AF-A0A2P6P993-F1
#
_entry.id   AF-A0A2P6P993-F1
#
_cell.length_a   1.000
_cell.length_b   1.000
_cell.length_c   1.000
_cell.angle_alpha   90.00
_cell.angle_beta   90.00
_cell.angle_gamma   90.00
#
_symmetry.space_group_name_H-M   'P 1'
#
loop_
_entity.id
_entity.type
_entity.pdbx_description
1 polymer ?
#
loop_
_entity_poly.entity_id
_entity_poly.type
_entity_poly.pdbx_seq_one_letter_code
_entity_poly.pdbx_strand_id
1 'polypeptide(L)'
;MLFDHCVVYGNVVQALRRGDLRLLRYAFQEHEDRFFRFAVYLVLEKLELQVYQRLLKKDLYYPKAEGPKQSSPAEVGSNCQSIEMVIDVDEVEGIMAMLIHKSLVKGYFAHKSRVVVLSKH
;
A
#
# COMPACT_ATOMS: atom_id res chain seq x y z
N MET A 1 -10.71 11.63 -28.40
CA MET A 1 -10.20 12.37 -27.24
C MET A 1 -10.76 11.90 -25.89
N LEU A 2 -12.07 11.67 -25.72
CA LEU A 2 -12.60 11.14 -24.45
C LEU A 2 -12.25 9.67 -24.15
N PHE A 3 -12.12 8.82 -25.18
CA PHE A 3 -11.76 7.40 -25.02
C PHE A 3 -10.36 7.18 -24.42
N ASP A 4 -9.41 8.08 -24.70
CA ASP A 4 -8.03 8.00 -24.19
C ASP A 4 -7.96 8.17 -22.66
N HIS A 5 -8.80 9.03 -22.09
CA HIS A 5 -8.78 9.27 -20.64
C HIS A 5 -9.29 8.07 -19.84
N CYS A 6 -10.30 7.36 -20.33
CA CYS A 6 -10.84 6.17 -19.65
C CYS A 6 -9.80 5.04 -19.57
N VAL A 7 -8.95 4.90 -20.58
CA VAL A 7 -7.87 3.90 -20.58
C VAL A 7 -6.78 4.30 -19.60
N VAL A 8 -6.33 5.57 -19.66
CA VAL A 8 -5.26 6.10 -18.80
C VAL A 8 -5.59 5.99 -17.30
N TYR A 9 -6.80 6.38 -16.90
CA TYR A 9 -7.22 6.30 -15.50
C TYR A 9 -7.74 4.91 -15.08
N GLY A 10 -8.06 4.04 -16.04
CA GLY A 10 -8.58 2.69 -15.78
C GLY A 10 -7.62 1.85 -14.93
N ASN A 11 -6.34 1.80 -15.34
CA ASN A 11 -5.31 1.06 -14.62
C ASN A 11 -5.05 1.66 -13.22
N VAL A 12 -5.06 2.99 -13.09
CA VAL A 12 -4.91 3.69 -11.80
C VAL A 12 -6.05 3.33 -10.83
N VAL A 13 -7.30 3.37 -11.31
CA VAL A 13 -8.47 3.01 -10.49
C VAL A 13 -8.44 1.52 -10.11
N GLN A 14 -8.04 0.65 -11.03
CA GLN A 14 -7.93 -0.78 -10.77
C GLN A 14 -6.85 -1.08 -9.73
N ALA A 15 -5.69 -0.43 -9.83
CA ALA A 15 -4.60 -0.52 -8.85
C ALA A 15 -5.07 -0.09 -7.45
N LEU A 16 -5.80 1.03 -7.36
CA LEU A 16 -6.39 1.52 -6.10
C LEU A 16 -7.42 0.58 -5.50
N ARG A 17 -8.22 -0.09 -6.33
CA ARG A 17 -9.21 -1.06 -5.85
C ARG A 17 -8.57 -2.34 -5.35
N ARG A 18 -7.53 -2.81 -6.02
CA ARG A 18 -6.86 -4.08 -5.71
C ARG A 18 -5.76 -3.95 -4.65
N GLY A 19 -5.24 -2.74 -4.42
CA GLY A 19 -4.01 -2.57 -3.65
C GLY A 19 -2.78 -3.04 -4.42
N ASP A 20 -2.78 -2.88 -5.75
CA ASP A 20 -1.72 -3.38 -6.64
C ASP A 20 -0.76 -2.24 -7.02
N LEU A 21 0.37 -2.15 -6.32
CA LEU A 21 1.34 -1.08 -6.54
C LEU A 21 2.07 -1.21 -7.88
N ARG A 22 2.30 -2.44 -8.36
CA ARG A 22 2.98 -2.67 -9.65
C ARG A 22 2.14 -2.12 -10.79
N LEU A 23 0.84 -2.41 -10.77
CA LEU A 23 -0.08 -1.86 -11.75
C LEU A 23 -0.15 -0.32 -11.67
N LEU A 24 -0.09 0.25 -10.46
CA LEU A 24 -0.05 1.71 -10.29
C LEU A 24 1.21 2.32 -10.91
N ARG A 25 2.39 1.80 -10.56
CA ARG A 25 3.68 2.30 -11.06
C ARG A 25 3.81 2.14 -12.57
N TYR A 26 3.36 1.00 -13.11
CA TYR A 26 3.29 0.78 -14.55
C TYR A 26 2.40 1.83 -15.22
N ALA A 27 1.20 2.09 -14.68
CA ALA A 27 0.31 3.11 -15.22
C ALA A 27 0.90 4.53 -15.16
N PHE A 28 1.69 4.84 -14.12
CA PHE A 28 2.39 6.12 -14.01
C PHE A 28 3.50 6.25 -15.05
N GLN A 29 4.30 5.20 -15.25
CA GLN A 29 5.39 5.19 -16.21
C GLN A 29 4.88 5.21 -17.67
N GLU A 30 3.82 4.46 -17.98
CA GLU A 30 3.24 4.39 -19.33
C GLU A 30 2.61 5.72 -19.76
N HIS A 31 2.12 6.52 -18.81
CA HIS A 31 1.34 7.73 -19.09
C HIS A 31 1.92 9.00 -18.44
N GLU A 32 3.20 8.99 -18.07
CA GLU A 32 3.89 10.06 -17.34
C GLU A 32 3.75 11.42 -18.03
N ASP A 33 4.05 11.50 -19.32
CA ASP A 33 3.95 12.72 -20.13
C ASP A 33 2.54 13.32 -20.12
N ARG A 34 1.51 12.47 -20.11
CA ARG A 34 0.11 12.92 -20.08
C ARG A 34 -0.22 13.48 -18.69
N PHE A 35 0.17 12.78 -17.62
CA PHE A 35 -0.08 13.26 -16.26
C PHE A 35 0.67 14.55 -15.94
N PHE A 36 1.87 14.73 -16.50
CA PHE A 36 2.63 15.97 -16.37
C PHE A 36 1.96 17.11 -17.13
N ARG A 37 1.53 16.88 -18.38
CA ARG A 37 0.78 17.87 -19.19
C ARG A 37 -0.51 18.32 -18.54
N PHE A 38 -1.20 17.43 -17.83
CA PHE A 38 -2.43 17.76 -17.09
C PHE A 38 -2.18 18.32 -15.68
N ALA A 39 -0.92 18.46 -15.25
CA ALA A 39 -0.53 18.91 -13.91
C ALA A 39 -1.15 18.08 -12.76
N VAL A 40 -1.47 16.80 -13.01
CA VAL A 40 -2.09 15.89 -12.03
C VAL A 40 -1.09 14.95 -11.37
N TYR A 41 0.14 14.87 -11.87
CA TYR A 41 1.16 13.90 -11.42
C TYR A 41 1.38 13.91 -9.89
N LEU A 42 1.56 15.10 -9.28
CA LEU A 42 1.75 15.23 -7.83
C LEU A 42 0.54 14.77 -7.01
N VAL A 43 -0.68 14.88 -7.55
CA VAL A 43 -1.88 14.37 -6.90
C VAL A 43 -1.93 12.85 -7.01
N LEU A 44 -1.51 12.31 -8.16
CA LEU A 44 -1.44 10.87 -8.39
C LEU A 44 -0.38 10.20 -7.51
N GLU A 45 0.77 10.84 -7.28
CA GLU A 45 1.81 10.34 -6.36
C GLU A 45 1.25 10.11 -4.94
N LYS A 46 0.33 10.96 -4.47
CA LYS A 46 -0.36 10.76 -3.18
C LYS A 46 -1.27 9.52 -3.14
N LEU A 47 -1.68 8.99 -4.30
CA LEU A 47 -2.47 7.76 -4.40
C LEU A 47 -1.62 6.52 -4.11
N GLU A 48 -0.30 6.59 -4.29
CA GLU A 48 0.60 5.48 -4.01
C GLU A 48 0.46 5.03 -2.55
N LEU A 49 0.42 6.00 -1.62
CA LEU A 49 0.18 5.77 -0.21
C LEU A 49 -1.16 5.08 0.08
N GLN A 50 -2.21 5.37 -0.70
CA GLN A 50 -3.52 4.74 -0.56
C GLN A 50 -3.49 3.28 -1.02
N VAL A 51 -2.75 2.98 -2.10
CA VAL A 51 -2.54 1.60 -2.58
C VAL A 51 -1.77 0.80 -1.53
N TYR A 52 -0.69 1.36 -0.98
CA TYR A 52 0.08 0.78 0.11
C TYR A 52 -0.77 0.45 1.33
N GLN A 53 -1.55 1.41 1.83
CA GLN A 53 -2.45 1.19 2.95
C GLN A 53 -3.43 0.04 2.69
N ARG A 54 -3.94 -0.08 1.45
CA ARG A 54 -4.88 -1.13 1.08
C ARG A 54 -4.23 -2.50 1.01
N LEU A 55 -3.05 -2.58 0.40
CA LEU A 55 -2.25 -3.80 0.34
C LEU A 55 -1.94 -4.30 1.76
N LEU A 56 -1.38 -3.44 2.61
CA LEU A 56 -1.00 -3.82 3.97
C LEU A 56 -2.23 -4.21 4.79
N LYS A 57 -3.36 -3.51 4.67
CA LYS A 57 -4.62 -3.97 5.28
C LYS A 57 -4.98 -5.37 4.80
N LYS A 58 -4.90 -5.67 3.51
CA LYS A 58 -5.23 -7.02 3.00
C LYS A 58 -4.32 -8.08 3.63
N ASP A 59 -3.01 -7.85 3.68
CA ASP A 59 -2.06 -8.81 4.27
C ASP A 59 -2.23 -8.96 5.78
N LEU A 60 -2.57 -7.88 6.49
CA LEU A 60 -2.77 -7.86 7.94
C LEU A 60 -4.09 -8.52 8.38
N TYR A 61 -5.17 -8.29 7.61
CA TYR A 61 -6.49 -8.84 7.88
C TYR A 61 -6.63 -10.29 7.42
N TYR A 62 -5.86 -10.72 6.40
CA TYR A 62 -5.92 -12.07 5.85
C TYR A 62 -4.69 -12.97 6.19
N PRO A 63 -4.33 -13.22 7.46
CA PRO A 63 -3.29 -14.19 7.77
C PRO A 63 -3.80 -15.60 7.64
N LYS A 64 -2.91 -16.48 7.17
CA LYS A 64 -3.01 -17.91 7.39
C LYS A 64 -2.83 -18.15 8.91
N ALA A 65 -3.84 -18.74 9.55
CA ALA A 65 -3.85 -19.32 10.90
C ALA A 65 -4.16 -18.42 12.12
N GLU A 66 -4.87 -19.05 13.06
CA GLU A 66 -5.54 -18.53 14.25
C GLU A 66 -4.54 -18.21 15.38
N GLY A 67 -4.51 -16.96 15.87
CA GLY A 67 -3.69 -16.58 17.03
C GLY A 67 -3.63 -15.07 17.29
N PRO A 68 -3.16 -14.60 18.48
CA PRO A 68 -2.85 -13.18 18.70
C PRO A 68 -1.73 -12.75 17.74
N LYS A 69 -2.03 -11.81 16.84
CA LYS A 69 -1.17 -11.44 15.71
C LYS A 69 -0.09 -10.47 16.16
N GLN A 70 1.08 -11.01 16.48
CA GLN A 70 2.34 -10.27 16.43
C GLN A 70 2.87 -10.44 15.01
N SER A 71 2.99 -9.35 14.25
CA SER A 71 3.60 -9.38 12.92
C SER A 71 4.71 -8.34 12.89
N SER A 72 5.92 -8.80 12.63
CA SER A 72 7.04 -7.90 12.42
C SER A 72 6.90 -7.18 11.07
N PRO A 73 7.37 -5.93 10.94
CA PRO A 73 7.45 -5.24 9.66
C PRO A 73 8.22 -6.05 8.61
N ALA A 74 9.18 -6.88 9.02
CA ALA A 74 9.94 -7.77 8.15
C ALA A 74 9.08 -8.92 7.56
N GLU A 75 8.18 -9.52 8.33
CA GLU A 75 7.25 -10.56 7.84
C GLU A 75 6.18 -9.99 6.90
N VAL A 76 5.72 -8.77 7.19
CA VAL A 76 4.80 -8.06 6.29
C VAL A 76 5.53 -7.66 5.01
N GLY A 77 6.76 -7.15 5.12
CA GLY A 77 7.63 -6.83 3.98
C GLY A 77 7.98 -8.04 3.12
N SER A 78 8.26 -9.20 3.71
CA SER A 78 8.57 -10.43 2.95
C SER A 78 7.35 -11.00 2.22
N ASN A 79 6.15 -10.89 2.78
CA ASN A 79 4.91 -11.17 2.05
C ASN A 79 4.71 -10.19 0.89
N CYS A 80 5.04 -8.91 1.07
CA CYS A 80 5.02 -7.93 -0.02
C CYS A 80 6.08 -8.22 -1.10
N GLN A 81 7.26 -8.69 -0.72
CA GLN A 81 8.31 -9.16 -1.65
C GLN A 81 7.86 -10.41 -2.41
N SER A 82 7.06 -11.29 -1.78
CA SER A 82 6.41 -12.43 -2.43
C SER A 82 5.36 -12.01 -3.46
N ILE A 83 4.86 -10.77 -3.36
CA ILE A 83 3.99 -10.10 -4.34
C ILE A 83 4.86 -9.31 -5.38
N GLU A 84 6.16 -9.60 -5.45
CA GLU A 84 7.19 -8.93 -6.27
C GLU A 84 7.27 -7.41 -6.03
N MET A 85 7.10 -6.97 -4.78
CA MET A 85 7.32 -5.56 -4.40
C MET A 85 8.47 -5.46 -3.40
N VAL A 86 9.52 -4.76 -3.81
CA VAL A 86 10.60 -4.37 -2.89
C VAL A 86 10.11 -3.14 -2.13
N ILE A 87 9.43 -3.36 -1.00
CA ILE A 87 9.07 -2.31 -0.05
C ILE A 87 10.11 -2.36 1.06
N ASP A 88 10.68 -1.21 1.42
CA ASP A 88 11.64 -1.14 2.51
C ASP A 88 10.95 -1.35 3.87
N VAL A 89 11.67 -1.93 4.82
CA VAL A 89 11.15 -2.21 6.17
C VAL A 89 10.75 -0.90 6.88
N ASP A 90 11.51 0.17 6.66
CA ASP A 90 11.22 1.50 7.21
C ASP A 90 9.94 2.11 6.59
N GLU A 91 9.69 1.87 5.29
CA GLU A 91 8.44 2.27 4.64
C GLU A 91 7.24 1.50 5.21
N VAL A 92 7.38 0.19 5.42
CA VAL A 92 6.34 -0.64 6.06
C VAL A 92 6.05 -0.13 7.47
N GLU A 93 7.07 0.17 8.27
CA GLU A 93 6.92 0.73 9.61
C GLU A 93 6.19 2.09 9.59
N GLY A 94 6.59 2.99 8.70
CA GLY A 94 5.95 4.30 8.54
C GLY A 94 4.47 4.21 8.14
N ILE A 95 4.12 3.34 7.19
CA ILE A 95 2.72 3.16 6.77
C ILE A 95 1.89 2.53 7.88
N MET A 96 2.44 1.53 8.58
CA MET A 96 1.78 0.91 9.74
C MET A 96 1.56 1.92 10.87
N ALA A 97 2.52 2.79 11.16
CA ALA A 97 2.38 3.86 12.15
C ALA A 97 1.26 4.83 11.76
N MET A 98 1.19 5.22 10.49
CA MET A 98 0.11 6.05 9.96
C MET A 98 -1.27 5.35 10.05
N LEU A 99 -1.34 4.04 9.78
CA LEU A 99 -2.59 3.27 9.89
C LEU A 99 -3.10 3.21 11.34
N ILE A 100 -2.20 3.03 12.30
CA ILE A 100 -2.52 3.08 13.74
C ILE A 100 -2.97 4.49 14.14
N HIS A 101 -2.20 5.52 13.75
CA HIS A 101 -2.51 6.92 14.07
C HIS A 101 -3.89 7.34 13.56
N LYS A 102 -4.27 6.92 12.35
CA LYS A 102 -5.60 7.18 11.77
C LYS A 102 -6.71 6.29 12.32
N SER A 103 -6.44 5.46 13.33
CA SER A 103 -7.39 4.49 13.90
C SER A 103 -7.97 3.50 12.87
N LEU A 104 -7.26 3.30 11.75
CA LEU A 104 -7.66 2.37 10.69
C LEU A 104 -7.24 0.93 11.00
N VAL A 105 -6.27 0.77 11.89
CA VAL A 105 -5.80 -0.49 12.47
C VAL A 105 -5.65 -0.26 13.97
N LYS A 106 -6.20 -1.15 14.80
CA LYS A 106 -6.01 -1.11 16.25
C LYS A 106 -4.76 -1.90 16.61
N GLY A 107 -3.74 -1.22 17.13
CA GLY A 107 -2.48 -1.84 17.51
C GLY A 107 -1.48 -0.82 18.05
N TYR A 108 -0.30 -1.29 18.43
CA TYR A 108 0.81 -0.42 18.85
C TYR A 108 2.15 -0.98 18.37
N PHE A 109 3.14 -0.11 18.23
CA PHE A 109 4.51 -0.49 17.93
C PHE A 109 5.26 -0.84 19.23
N ALA A 110 5.80 -2.05 19.28
CA ALA A 110 6.77 -2.45 20.28
C ALA A 110 8.18 -2.12 19.78
N HIS A 111 8.64 -0.89 19.99
CA HIS A 111 9.91 -0.39 19.46
C HIS A 111 11.14 -1.21 19.86
N LYS A 112 11.15 -1.82 21.06
CA LYS A 112 12.26 -2.65 21.53
C LYS A 112 12.41 -3.96 20.74
N SER A 113 11.32 -4.49 20.19
CA SER A 113 11.32 -5.75 19.43
C SER A 113 11.15 -5.55 17.93
N ARG A 114 10.92 -4.31 17.47
CA ARG A 114 10.53 -3.98 16.08
C ARG A 114 9.33 -4.84 15.62
N VAL A 115 8.30 -4.95 16.46
CA VAL A 115 7.08 -5.70 16.14
C VAL A 115 5.86 -4.80 16.25
N VAL A 116 4.93 -4.93 15.31
CA VAL A 116 3.59 -4.35 15.45
C VAL A 116 2.68 -5.36 16.14
N VAL A 117 2.12 -4.97 17.27
CA VAL A 117 1.14 -5.77 17.99
C VAL A 117 -0.25 -5.27 17.62
N LEU A 118 -1.07 -6.15 17.07
CA LEU A 118 -2.43 -5.83 16.64
C LEU A 118 -3.45 -6.32 17.66
N SER A 119 -4.44 -5.47 17.94
CA SER A 119 -5.56 -5.85 18.79
C SER A 119 -6.50 -6.78 18.02
N LYS A 120 -6.93 -7.88 18.66
CA LYS A 120 -7.97 -8.76 18.10
C LYS A 120 -9.31 -8.02 18.15
N HIS A 121 -9.91 -7.80 16.99
CA HIS A 121 -11.34 -7.51 16.85
C HIS A 121 -11.89 -8.37 15.72
#